data_AF-A0A7W1GTJ5-F1
#
_entry.id   AF-A0A7W1GTJ5-F1
#
_cell.length_a   1.000
_cell.length_b   1.000
_cell.length_c   1.000
_cell.angle_alpha   90.00
_cell.angle_beta   90.00
_cell.angle_gamma   90.00
#
_symmetry.space_group_name_H-M   'P 1'
#
loop_
_entity.id
_entity.type
_entity.pdbx_description
1 polymer ?
#
loop_
_entity_poly.entity_id
_entity_poly.type
_entity_poly.pdbx_seq_one_letter_code
_entity_poly.pdbx_strand_id
1 'polypeptide(L)'
;MEISIVGIGSAFIQVNEYFSMPLLQRFTNDMGTLKIVLDKASHPPYTPVPADYDTILSAVQNLADLAKNGIVDTTTPPTQTYLNSAMADSLNLVMQTLKVAGISAASSFNIPDSEKIQQVTIWQSLASYGVEQIMIDAVSLIVSLTQAVDPTTGQPVAIPTGRTLQGMLELEYVKNSNDLLFNKLSGLQSALKITNNIVNILNGFQRIFNLIQVSQRTPPFVMPTGVTVSLFRIAYSAAATAYFSQIFPGVTLEATTPLDLWASKIQLSNAYTQLLLANPSAGTASSLGSYLQNLIHDVSVAYSVFNTTPLTMQELYTTNPTLFNTMFKPGAAIWILDGAQFPPTSQYAAGEVQNHLQLATTTAQNLNSEQKDNVKSYLYIFQQFYESASNMLSRITAALEKMGRNASST
;
A
#
# COMPACT_ATOMS: atom_id res chain seq x y z
N MET A 1 7.66 1.88 4.35
CA MET A 1 8.17 0.77 5.17
C MET A 1 9.67 0.78 4.93
N GLU A 2 10.46 1.35 5.85
CA GLU A 2 11.92 1.44 5.72
C GLU A 2 12.47 0.01 5.90
N ILE A 3 13.08 -0.53 4.84
CA ILE A 3 13.83 -1.79 4.94
C ILE A 3 15.17 -1.41 5.57
N SER A 4 15.32 -1.70 6.86
CA SER A 4 16.63 -1.69 7.50
C SER A 4 17.48 -2.78 6.83
N ILE A 5 18.56 -2.39 6.18
CA ILE A 5 19.58 -3.33 5.72
C ILE A 5 20.30 -3.77 7.00
N VAL A 6 19.87 -4.92 7.54
CA VAL A 6 20.52 -5.53 8.70
C VAL A 6 21.85 -6.11 8.22
N GLY A 7 22.94 -5.38 8.45
CA GLY A 7 24.29 -5.85 8.24
C GLY A 7 24.62 -6.99 9.21
N ILE A 8 24.95 -8.15 8.67
CA ILE A 8 25.52 -9.27 9.44
C ILE A 8 27.04 -9.12 9.39
N GLY A 9 27.65 -8.94 10.57
CA GLY A 9 29.06 -9.22 10.90
C GLY A 9 30.17 -8.75 9.95
N SER A 10 30.98 -7.80 10.41
CA SER A 10 32.24 -7.40 9.77
C SER A 10 33.22 -8.58 9.61
N ALA A 11 33.22 -9.22 8.45
CA ALA A 11 34.36 -10.03 8.01
C ALA A 11 35.48 -9.09 7.54
N PHE A 12 36.73 -9.47 7.76
CA PHE A 12 37.89 -8.72 7.28
C PHE A 12 37.79 -8.54 5.75
N ILE A 13 37.57 -7.31 5.31
CA ILE A 13 37.45 -6.90 3.92
C ILE A 13 38.77 -7.21 3.23
N GLN A 14 38.81 -8.25 2.39
CA GLN A 14 39.94 -8.47 1.50
C GLN A 14 39.73 -7.64 0.24
N VAL A 15 40.79 -6.98 -0.22
CA VAL A 15 40.85 -6.09 -1.40
C VAL A 15 40.25 -6.73 -2.69
N ASN A 16 40.03 -8.04 -2.71
CA ASN A 16 39.40 -8.77 -3.80
C ASN A 16 37.85 -8.68 -3.85
N GLU A 17 37.19 -7.97 -2.93
CA GLU A 17 35.72 -7.95 -2.79
C GLU A 17 35.00 -6.81 -3.55
N TYR A 18 35.70 -6.08 -4.40
CA TYR A 18 35.10 -5.03 -5.22
C TYR A 18 34.73 -5.57 -6.59
N PHE A 19 33.45 -5.91 -6.75
CA PHE A 19 32.90 -6.66 -7.88
C PHE A 19 32.92 -5.94 -9.23
N SER A 20 33.11 -4.62 -9.27
CA SER A 20 33.21 -3.84 -10.51
C SER A 20 33.94 -2.54 -10.28
N MET A 21 35.00 -2.29 -11.07
CA MET A 21 35.74 -1.03 -11.02
C MET A 21 34.85 0.16 -11.44
N PRO A 22 34.04 0.09 -12.50
CA PRO A 22 33.03 1.10 -12.81
C PRO A 22 32.08 1.42 -11.64
N LEU A 23 31.58 0.40 -10.94
CA LEU A 23 30.69 0.58 -9.79
C LEU A 23 31.38 1.35 -8.67
N LEU A 24 32.58 0.89 -8.30
CA LEU A 24 33.36 1.51 -7.25
C LEU A 24 33.69 2.96 -7.59
N GLN A 25 34.16 3.22 -8.81
CA GLN A 25 34.46 4.58 -9.27
C GLN A 25 33.24 5.48 -9.18
N ARG A 26 32.07 5.00 -9.61
CA ARG A 26 30.85 5.79 -9.50
C ARG A 26 30.49 6.08 -8.04
N PHE A 27 30.50 5.05 -7.19
CA PHE A 27 30.22 5.17 -5.77
C PHE A 27 31.14 6.18 -5.08
N THR A 28 32.46 6.06 -5.25
CA THR A 28 33.43 6.96 -4.62
C THR A 28 33.44 8.35 -5.21
N ASN A 29 33.08 8.53 -6.48
CA ASN A 29 32.96 9.87 -7.07
C ASN A 29 31.78 10.63 -6.45
N ASP A 30 30.63 9.97 -6.29
CA ASP A 30 29.47 10.57 -5.65
C ASP A 30 29.73 10.79 -4.14
N MET A 31 30.36 9.85 -3.43
CA MET A 31 30.79 10.04 -2.03
C MET A 31 31.84 11.13 -1.87
N GLY A 32 32.80 11.22 -2.80
CA GLY A 32 33.81 12.28 -2.83
C GLY A 32 33.19 13.65 -3.07
N THR A 33 32.13 13.74 -3.88
CA THR A 33 31.36 14.96 -4.08
C THR A 33 30.71 15.42 -2.78
N LEU A 34 30.12 14.50 -2.01
CA LEU A 34 29.59 14.80 -0.67
C LEU A 34 30.70 15.27 0.27
N LYS A 35 31.84 14.59 0.28
CA LYS A 35 33.00 14.97 1.10
C LYS A 35 33.50 16.38 0.76
N ILE A 36 33.60 16.73 -0.52
CA ILE A 36 34.03 18.07 -0.96
C ILE A 36 33.10 19.13 -0.36
N VAL A 37 31.78 18.93 -0.39
CA VAL A 37 30.84 19.88 0.21
C VAL A 37 31.00 19.93 1.73
N LEU A 38 31.24 18.79 2.39
CA LEU A 38 31.48 18.73 3.83
C LEU A 38 32.75 19.54 4.22
N ASP A 39 33.85 19.35 3.49
CA ASP A 39 35.16 19.93 3.77
C ASP A 39 35.21 21.46 3.55
N LYS A 40 34.28 22.03 2.80
CA LYS A 40 34.22 23.50 2.60
C LYS A 40 34.08 24.24 3.94
N ALA A 41 33.37 23.65 4.91
CA ALA A 41 33.22 24.21 6.26
C ALA A 41 34.55 24.32 7.03
N SER A 42 35.51 23.44 6.71
CA SER A 42 36.84 23.41 7.34
C SER A 42 37.78 24.50 6.82
N HIS A 43 37.38 25.29 5.81
CA HIS A 43 38.19 26.32 5.16
C HIS A 43 37.55 27.73 5.28
N PRO A 44 37.58 28.36 6.47
CA PRO A 44 37.06 29.72 6.64
C PRO A 44 37.88 30.77 5.86
N PRO A 45 37.25 31.83 5.32
CA PRO A 45 35.83 32.18 5.42
C PRO A 45 35.00 31.49 4.33
N TYR A 46 34.17 30.51 4.72
CA TYR A 46 33.22 29.88 3.83
C TYR A 46 31.80 30.02 4.41
N THR A 47 30.84 30.29 3.54
CA THR A 47 29.42 30.36 3.87
C THR A 47 28.68 29.45 2.90
N PRO A 48 27.85 28.51 3.37
CA PRO A 48 27.11 27.61 2.49
C PRO A 48 26.22 28.36 1.52
N VAL A 49 26.17 27.89 0.27
CA VAL A 49 25.31 28.45 -0.78
C VAL A 49 24.26 27.42 -1.22
N PRO A 50 23.14 27.83 -1.83
CA PRO A 50 22.11 26.90 -2.30
C PRO A 50 22.63 25.83 -3.26
N ALA A 51 23.66 26.14 -4.06
CA ALA A 51 24.30 25.20 -4.97
C ALA A 51 24.99 24.02 -4.24
N ASP A 52 25.41 24.18 -2.98
CA ASP A 52 25.97 23.10 -2.18
C ASP A 52 24.91 22.05 -1.85
N TYR A 53 23.69 22.49 -1.54
CA TYR A 53 22.54 21.61 -1.34
C TYR A 53 22.20 20.84 -2.60
N ASP A 54 22.15 21.53 -3.75
CA ASP A 54 21.83 20.88 -5.03
C ASP A 54 22.90 19.85 -5.43
N THR A 55 24.16 20.12 -5.08
CA THR A 55 25.28 19.18 -5.25
C THR A 55 25.12 17.94 -4.36
N ILE A 56 24.78 18.13 -3.09
CA ILE A 56 24.49 17.02 -2.16
C ILE A 56 23.32 16.20 -2.68
N LEU A 57 22.20 16.83 -3.04
CA LEU A 57 20.99 16.15 -3.49
C LEU A 57 21.26 15.35 -4.77
N SER A 58 22.02 15.89 -5.71
CA SER A 58 22.40 15.19 -6.94
C SER A 58 23.27 13.97 -6.66
N ALA A 59 24.29 14.09 -5.79
CA ALA A 59 25.14 12.97 -5.39
C ALA A 59 24.34 11.89 -4.64
N VAL A 60 23.43 12.28 -3.75
CA VAL A 60 22.53 11.37 -3.03
C VAL A 60 21.58 10.64 -3.99
N GLN A 61 21.01 11.34 -4.97
CA GLN A 61 20.16 10.73 -5.99
C GLN A 61 20.94 9.73 -6.85
N ASN A 62 22.17 10.08 -7.24
CA ASN A 62 23.05 9.15 -7.96
C ASN A 62 23.39 7.91 -7.13
N LEU A 63 23.72 8.07 -5.84
CA LEU A 63 24.01 6.96 -4.93
C LEU A 63 22.79 6.08 -4.69
N ALA A 64 21.60 6.69 -4.55
CA ALA A 64 20.34 5.95 -4.42
C ALA A 64 19.99 5.18 -5.70
N ASP A 65 20.22 5.78 -6.88
CA ASP A 65 20.07 5.12 -8.17
C ASP A 65 21.05 3.95 -8.31
N LEU A 66 22.33 4.17 -7.96
CA LEU A 66 23.38 3.16 -7.97
C LEU A 66 23.07 2.01 -7.01
N ALA A 67 22.53 2.29 -5.83
CA ALA A 67 22.11 1.26 -4.88
C ALA A 67 20.93 0.44 -5.39
N LYS A 68 19.94 1.10 -6.02
CA LYS A 68 18.72 0.45 -6.51
C LYS A 68 18.98 -0.36 -7.79
N ASN A 69 19.61 0.28 -8.76
CA ASN A 69 19.74 -0.22 -10.11
C ASN A 69 21.09 -0.89 -10.36
N GLY A 70 22.14 -0.56 -9.60
CA GLY A 70 23.50 -1.05 -9.85
C GLY A 70 24.12 -0.43 -11.11
N ILE A 71 25.22 -1.01 -11.59
CA ILE A 71 25.82 -0.66 -12.88
C ILE A 71 26.05 -1.92 -13.72
N VAL A 72 25.85 -1.81 -15.04
CA VAL A 72 26.24 -2.86 -15.98
C VAL A 72 27.75 -2.74 -16.18
N ASP A 73 28.50 -3.74 -15.72
CA ASP A 73 29.89 -3.89 -16.08
C ASP A 73 29.99 -4.39 -17.53
N THR A 74 30.76 -3.67 -18.36
CA THR A 74 30.93 -3.96 -19.80
C THR A 74 31.89 -5.11 -20.06
N THR A 75 32.25 -5.90 -19.05
CA THR A 75 32.92 -7.20 -19.23
C THR A 75 32.12 -8.08 -20.20
N THR A 76 32.77 -9.07 -20.82
CA THR A 76 32.09 -10.03 -21.70
C THR A 76 31.92 -11.37 -20.98
N PRO A 77 30.70 -11.81 -20.65
CA PRO A 77 29.40 -11.18 -20.89
C PRO A 77 29.11 -10.01 -19.94
N PRO A 78 28.24 -9.04 -20.34
CA PRO A 78 27.91 -7.89 -19.50
C PRO A 78 27.20 -8.37 -18.24
N THR A 79 27.64 -7.88 -17.08
CA THR A 79 27.07 -8.29 -15.79
C THR A 79 26.57 -7.09 -15.01
N GLN A 80 25.33 -7.18 -14.52
CA GLN A 80 24.83 -6.19 -13.56
C GLN A 80 25.55 -6.40 -12.23
N THR A 81 26.15 -5.33 -11.70
CA THR A 81 26.84 -5.32 -10.41
C THR A 81 26.19 -4.31 -9.48
N TYR A 82 26.19 -4.62 -8.19
CA TYR A 82 25.52 -3.85 -7.14
C TYR A 82 26.50 -3.53 -6.02
N LEU A 83 26.16 -2.53 -5.20
CA LEU A 83 26.94 -2.16 -4.02
C LEU A 83 27.18 -3.39 -3.14
N ASN A 84 28.42 -3.56 -2.68
CA ASN A 84 28.73 -4.56 -1.66
C ASN A 84 28.28 -4.08 -0.27
N SER A 85 28.37 -4.94 0.74
CA SER A 85 27.96 -4.62 2.12
C SER A 85 28.69 -3.38 2.66
N ALA A 86 30.00 -3.27 2.48
CA ALA A 86 30.78 -2.13 2.95
C ALA A 86 30.34 -0.79 2.31
N MET A 87 30.06 -0.78 1.01
CA MET A 87 29.51 0.39 0.32
C MET A 87 28.11 0.74 0.82
N ALA A 88 27.26 -0.28 0.99
CA ALA A 88 25.89 -0.11 1.47
C ALA A 88 25.85 0.42 2.92
N ASP A 89 26.73 -0.07 3.79
CA ASP A 89 26.86 0.37 5.18
C ASP A 89 27.34 1.81 5.25
N SER A 90 28.39 2.15 4.47
CA SER A 90 28.89 3.51 4.36
C SER A 90 27.80 4.47 3.85
N LEU A 91 27.07 4.06 2.81
CA LEU A 91 25.94 4.82 2.27
C LEU A 91 24.85 5.00 3.33
N ASN A 92 24.45 3.95 4.03
CA ASN A 92 23.42 4.02 5.07
C ASN A 92 23.79 5.00 6.18
N LEU A 93 25.03 4.95 6.65
CA LEU A 93 25.52 5.88 7.66
C LEU A 93 25.45 7.33 7.17
N VAL A 94 25.90 7.59 5.94
CA VAL A 94 25.82 8.93 5.34
C VAL A 94 24.37 9.39 5.17
N MET A 95 23.49 8.52 4.68
CA MET A 95 22.06 8.83 4.53
C MET A 95 21.39 9.14 5.86
N GLN A 96 21.79 8.50 6.96
CA GLN A 96 21.30 8.85 8.30
C GLN A 96 21.73 10.25 8.71
N THR A 97 22.98 10.64 8.44
CA THR A 97 23.49 11.98 8.78
C THR A 97 22.78 13.08 7.98
N LEU A 98 22.51 12.82 6.70
CA LEU A 98 21.75 13.72 5.83
C LEU A 98 20.30 13.85 6.30
N LYS A 99 19.67 12.74 6.70
CA LYS A 99 18.30 12.74 7.25
C LYS A 99 18.20 13.58 8.52
N VAL A 100 19.21 13.53 9.40
CA VAL A 100 19.29 14.39 10.60
C VAL A 100 19.33 15.87 10.21
N ALA A 101 20.01 16.20 9.11
CA ALA A 101 20.05 17.56 8.56
C ALA A 101 18.81 17.96 7.76
N GLY A 102 17.82 17.07 7.60
CA GLY A 102 16.62 17.31 6.80
C GLY A 102 16.78 17.04 5.29
N ILE A 103 17.94 16.54 4.86
CA ILE A 103 18.24 16.24 3.46
C ILE A 103 17.89 14.77 3.17
N SER A 104 16.93 14.52 2.30
CA SER A 104 16.55 13.16 1.86
C SER A 104 16.69 12.97 0.35
N ALA A 105 16.90 11.73 -0.11
CA ALA A 105 16.94 11.41 -1.55
C ALA A 105 15.63 11.72 -2.29
N ALA A 106 14.52 11.78 -1.56
CA ALA A 106 13.20 12.14 -2.08
C ALA A 106 12.92 13.66 -2.04
N SER A 107 13.87 14.47 -1.55
CA SER A 107 13.67 15.91 -1.43
C SER A 107 13.61 16.56 -2.81
N SER A 108 12.76 17.58 -2.93
CA SER A 108 12.68 18.35 -4.17
C SER A 108 13.80 19.40 -4.23
N PHE A 109 14.22 19.75 -5.45
CA PHE A 109 15.08 20.92 -5.69
C PHE A 109 14.38 22.26 -5.40
N ASN A 110 13.06 22.26 -5.12
CA ASN A 110 12.19 23.42 -5.02
C ASN A 110 11.92 23.88 -3.58
N ILE A 111 12.85 23.65 -2.65
CA ILE A 111 12.77 24.26 -1.30
C ILE A 111 13.41 25.67 -1.33
N PRO A 112 12.98 26.61 -0.47
CA PRO A 112 13.56 27.95 -0.41
C PRO A 112 15.07 27.95 -0.18
N ASP A 113 15.80 28.89 -0.80
CA ASP A 113 17.27 28.98 -0.69
C ASP A 113 17.77 29.10 0.76
N SER A 114 17.02 29.82 1.61
CA SER A 114 17.33 29.92 3.04
C SER A 114 17.28 28.56 3.75
N GLU A 115 16.35 27.70 3.35
CA GLU A 115 16.22 26.34 3.89
C GLU A 115 17.33 25.43 3.37
N LYS A 116 17.68 25.53 2.08
CA LYS A 116 18.84 24.83 1.49
C LYS A 116 20.12 25.12 2.28
N ILE A 117 20.41 26.40 2.50
CA ILE A 117 21.59 26.86 3.23
C ILE A 117 21.56 26.34 4.68
N GLN A 118 20.41 26.41 5.34
CA GLN A 118 20.25 25.92 6.71
C GLN A 118 20.55 24.41 6.82
N GLN A 119 19.97 23.61 5.92
CA GLN A 119 20.18 22.15 5.93
C GLN A 119 21.64 21.77 5.66
N VAL A 120 22.31 22.43 4.71
CA VAL A 120 23.75 22.23 4.47
C VAL A 120 24.58 22.62 5.69
N THR A 121 24.25 23.74 6.34
CA THR A 121 24.94 24.22 7.55
C THR A 121 24.80 23.22 8.69
N ILE A 122 23.60 22.68 8.92
CA ILE A 122 23.36 21.64 9.92
C ILE A 122 24.19 20.41 9.59
N TRP A 123 24.16 19.94 8.35
CA TRP A 123 24.91 18.75 7.94
C TRP A 123 26.43 18.93 8.11
N GLN A 124 26.98 20.07 7.70
CA GLN A 124 28.40 20.39 7.87
C GLN A 124 28.81 20.46 9.36
N SER A 125 27.93 20.92 10.24
CA SER A 125 28.21 20.90 11.69
C SER A 125 28.37 19.47 12.25
N LEU A 126 27.81 18.46 11.57
CA LEU A 126 27.95 17.06 11.93
C LEU A 126 29.31 16.46 11.57
N ALA A 127 30.15 17.15 10.77
CA ALA A 127 31.48 16.66 10.37
C ALA A 127 32.32 16.20 11.57
N SER A 128 32.31 17.01 12.64
CA SER A 128 33.02 16.76 13.91
C SER A 128 32.48 15.56 14.73
N TYR A 129 31.31 15.03 14.37
CA TYR A 129 30.66 13.90 15.03
C TYR A 129 30.87 12.57 14.27
N GLY A 130 31.96 12.47 13.51
CA GLY A 130 32.38 11.24 12.83
C GLY A 130 31.89 11.10 11.39
N VAL A 131 31.07 12.03 10.88
CA VAL A 131 30.62 12.02 9.47
C VAL A 131 31.81 12.15 8.52
N GLU A 132 32.82 12.94 8.90
CA GLU A 132 34.05 13.07 8.12
C GLU A 132 34.80 11.73 8.00
N GLN A 133 34.91 10.97 9.09
CA GLN A 133 35.58 9.67 9.08
C GLN A 133 34.84 8.67 8.19
N ILE A 134 33.50 8.63 8.26
CA ILE A 134 32.67 7.76 7.41
C ILE A 134 32.90 8.06 5.93
N MET A 135 33.00 9.35 5.57
CA MET A 135 33.31 9.78 4.20
C MET A 135 34.74 9.42 3.77
N ILE A 136 35.72 9.59 4.67
CA ILE A 136 37.12 9.20 4.42
C ILE A 136 37.20 7.69 4.16
N ASP A 137 36.58 6.89 5.02
CA ASP A 137 36.57 5.43 4.89
C ASP A 137 35.93 5.01 3.57
N ALA A 138 34.78 5.59 3.21
CA ALA A 138 34.09 5.32 1.96
C ALA A 138 34.89 5.74 0.70
N VAL A 139 35.59 6.87 0.74
CA VAL A 139 36.42 7.32 -0.40
C VAL A 139 37.72 6.51 -0.50
N SER A 140 38.26 6.07 0.64
CA SER A 140 39.51 5.29 0.71
C SER A 140 39.39 3.88 0.09
N LEU A 141 38.17 3.39 -0.13
CA LEU A 141 37.90 2.12 -0.82
C LEU A 141 38.63 2.06 -2.19
N ILE A 142 38.74 3.16 -2.95
CA ILE A 142 39.51 3.23 -4.21
C ILE A 142 41.03 3.12 -4.01
N VAL A 143 41.55 3.75 -2.97
CA VAL A 143 43.01 3.88 -2.76
C VAL A 143 43.61 2.51 -2.44
N SER A 144 42.84 1.66 -1.74
CA SER A 144 43.25 0.27 -1.45
C SER A 144 43.38 -0.62 -2.70
N LEU A 145 42.69 -0.27 -3.79
CA LEU A 145 42.64 -1.07 -5.02
C LEU A 145 43.58 -0.60 -6.12
N THR A 146 43.81 0.70 -6.22
CA THR A 146 44.75 1.27 -7.19
C THR A 146 46.23 0.99 -6.82
N GLN A 147 46.50 0.52 -5.60
CA GLN A 147 47.84 0.19 -5.11
C GLN A 147 48.15 -1.31 -5.03
N ALA A 148 47.29 -2.21 -5.56
CA ALA A 148 47.67 -3.60 -5.75
C ALA A 148 48.66 -3.72 -6.91
N VAL A 149 49.89 -3.30 -6.66
CA VAL A 149 51.01 -3.43 -7.58
C VAL A 149 51.66 -4.77 -7.30
N ASP A 150 51.85 -5.58 -8.34
CA ASP A 150 52.60 -6.82 -8.21
C ASP A 150 54.01 -6.48 -7.68
N PRO A 151 54.41 -6.99 -6.51
CA PRO A 151 55.70 -6.66 -5.89
C PRO A 151 56.90 -7.10 -6.74
N THR A 152 56.68 -7.97 -7.74
CA THR A 152 57.69 -8.51 -8.63
C THR A 152 57.81 -7.73 -9.93
N THR A 153 56.71 -7.19 -10.45
CA THR A 153 56.68 -6.55 -11.78
C THR A 153 56.43 -5.04 -11.74
N GLY A 154 56.02 -4.49 -10.59
CA GLY A 154 55.70 -3.07 -10.47
C GLY A 154 54.46 -2.67 -11.30
N GLN A 155 53.71 -3.62 -11.83
CA GLN A 155 52.52 -3.40 -12.65
C GLN A 155 51.24 -3.58 -11.80
N PRO A 156 50.15 -2.87 -12.13
CA PRO A 156 48.84 -3.11 -11.52
C PRO A 156 48.41 -4.57 -11.73
N VAL A 157 48.09 -5.29 -10.65
CA VAL A 157 47.53 -6.64 -10.73
C VAL A 157 46.11 -6.54 -11.28
N ALA A 158 45.82 -7.24 -12.37
CA ALA A 158 44.44 -7.45 -12.79
C ALA A 158 43.72 -8.30 -11.73
N ILE A 159 42.94 -7.66 -10.87
CA ILE A 159 42.16 -8.34 -9.83
C ILE A 159 41.10 -9.18 -10.55
N PRO A 160 41.12 -10.52 -10.42
CA PRO A 160 40.09 -11.35 -11.02
C PRO A 160 38.73 -10.97 -10.44
N THR A 161 37.74 -10.72 -11.31
CA THR A 161 36.33 -10.53 -10.93
C THR A 161 35.73 -11.85 -10.46
N GLY A 162 36.17 -12.31 -9.28
CA GLY A 162 35.61 -13.49 -8.62
C GLY A 162 34.40 -13.11 -7.78
N ARG A 163 33.24 -13.74 -8.04
CA ARG A 163 32.10 -13.69 -7.11
C ARG A 163 32.37 -14.67 -5.96
N THR A 164 32.35 -14.20 -4.71
CA THR A 164 32.34 -15.14 -3.57
C THR A 164 30.97 -15.81 -3.52
N LEU A 165 30.94 -17.10 -3.17
CA LEU A 165 29.69 -17.85 -3.04
C LEU A 165 28.73 -17.20 -2.02
N GLN A 166 29.29 -16.54 -1.00
CA GLN A 166 28.56 -15.74 -0.03
C GLN A 166 27.91 -14.50 -0.67
N GLY A 167 28.66 -13.73 -1.47
CA GLY A 167 28.11 -12.56 -2.18
C GLY A 167 27.01 -12.93 -3.19
N MET A 168 27.13 -14.07 -3.87
CA MET A 168 26.04 -14.57 -4.74
C MET A 168 24.78 -14.92 -3.93
N LEU A 169 24.94 -15.50 -2.75
CA LEU A 169 23.81 -15.83 -1.90
C LEU A 169 23.13 -14.58 -1.34
N GLU A 170 23.91 -13.65 -0.81
CA GLU A 170 23.38 -12.43 -0.20
C GLU A 170 22.76 -11.50 -1.25
N LEU A 171 23.44 -11.24 -2.36
CA LEU A 171 22.95 -10.28 -3.35
C LEU A 171 21.89 -10.83 -4.29
N GLU A 172 21.94 -12.10 -4.66
CA GLU A 172 21.03 -12.63 -5.66
C GLU A 172 19.87 -13.40 -5.01
N TYR A 173 20.15 -14.24 -4.02
CA TYR A 173 19.09 -15.05 -3.39
C TYR A 173 18.27 -14.25 -2.38
N VAL A 174 18.90 -13.49 -1.49
CA VAL A 174 18.16 -12.68 -0.48
C VAL A 174 17.43 -11.51 -1.14
N LYS A 175 18.07 -10.79 -2.08
CA LYS A 175 17.42 -9.68 -2.80
C LYS A 175 16.23 -10.14 -3.62
N ASN A 176 16.39 -11.12 -4.51
CA ASN A 176 15.27 -11.57 -5.36
C ASN A 176 14.09 -12.07 -4.54
N SER A 177 14.37 -12.71 -3.39
CA SER A 177 13.34 -13.15 -2.46
C SER A 177 12.65 -11.97 -1.77
N ASN A 178 13.41 -10.99 -1.28
CA ASN A 178 12.86 -9.77 -0.68
C ASN A 178 12.03 -8.97 -1.70
N ASP A 179 12.47 -8.85 -2.94
CA ASP A 179 11.73 -8.17 -4.02
C ASP A 179 10.42 -8.91 -4.35
N LEU A 180 10.48 -10.24 -4.47
CA LEU A 180 9.28 -11.06 -4.69
C LEU A 180 8.28 -10.90 -3.53
N LEU A 181 8.77 -10.95 -2.29
CA LEU A 181 7.96 -10.80 -1.07
C LEU A 181 7.35 -9.41 -0.98
N PHE A 182 8.13 -8.36 -1.22
CA PHE A 182 7.65 -6.98 -1.25
C PHE A 182 6.53 -6.81 -2.27
N ASN A 183 6.72 -7.31 -3.48
CA ASN A 183 5.71 -7.23 -4.54
C ASN A 183 4.41 -7.97 -4.15
N LYS A 184 4.52 -9.15 -3.53
CA LYS A 184 3.35 -9.92 -3.06
C LYS A 184 2.63 -9.25 -1.89
N LEU A 185 3.35 -8.77 -0.88
CA LEU A 185 2.77 -8.09 0.29
C LEU A 185 2.15 -6.74 -0.07
N SER A 186 2.80 -5.97 -0.96
CA SER A 186 2.25 -4.71 -1.48
C SER A 186 0.95 -4.93 -2.26
N GLY A 187 0.89 -5.99 -3.08
CA GLY A 187 -0.33 -6.41 -3.76
C GLY A 187 -1.45 -6.81 -2.79
N LEU A 188 -1.14 -7.62 -1.77
CA LEU A 188 -2.09 -8.02 -0.74
C LEU A 188 -2.59 -6.85 0.10
N GLN A 189 -1.72 -5.90 0.47
CA GLN A 189 -2.10 -4.69 1.19
C GLN A 189 -3.09 -3.86 0.38
N SER A 190 -2.83 -3.69 -0.92
CA SER A 190 -3.72 -2.97 -1.83
C SER A 190 -5.08 -3.67 -1.94
N ALA A 191 -5.10 -4.99 -2.09
CA ALA A 191 -6.31 -5.80 -2.14
C ALA A 191 -7.13 -5.73 -0.84
N LEU A 192 -6.46 -5.79 0.32
CA LEU A 192 -7.11 -5.64 1.64
C LEU A 192 -7.72 -4.25 1.82
N LYS A 193 -7.03 -3.19 1.36
CA LYS A 193 -7.55 -1.82 1.43
C LYS A 193 -8.82 -1.67 0.59
N ILE A 194 -8.83 -2.21 -0.63
CA ILE A 194 -10.01 -2.20 -1.50
C ILE A 194 -11.15 -2.99 -0.85
N THR A 195 -10.88 -4.19 -0.36
CA THR A 195 -11.91 -5.07 0.24
C THR A 195 -12.48 -4.46 1.53
N ASN A 196 -11.65 -3.89 2.41
CA ASN A 196 -12.12 -3.18 3.61
C ASN A 196 -12.99 -1.97 3.24
N ASN A 197 -12.61 -1.21 2.20
CA ASN A 197 -13.42 -0.10 1.71
C ASN A 197 -14.79 -0.58 1.23
N ILE A 198 -14.84 -1.68 0.46
CA ILE A 198 -16.09 -2.30 0.02
C ILE A 198 -16.96 -2.71 1.20
N VAL A 199 -16.40 -3.42 2.20
CA VAL A 199 -17.16 -3.83 3.40
C VAL A 199 -17.72 -2.63 4.15
N ASN A 200 -16.95 -1.54 4.29
CA ASN A 200 -17.42 -0.32 4.94
C ASN A 200 -18.58 0.33 4.18
N ILE A 201 -18.51 0.37 2.85
CA ILE A 201 -19.58 0.89 1.99
C ILE A 201 -20.84 0.02 2.11
N LEU A 202 -20.68 -1.32 2.06
CA LEU A 202 -21.79 -2.27 2.21
C LEU A 202 -22.46 -2.18 3.60
N ASN A 203 -21.68 -1.95 4.66
CA ASN A 203 -22.23 -1.64 5.98
C ASN A 203 -23.04 -0.34 5.98
N GLY A 204 -22.63 0.67 5.20
CA GLY A 204 -23.41 1.88 4.95
C GLY A 204 -24.77 1.57 4.32
N PHE A 205 -24.79 0.76 3.26
CA PHE A 205 -26.02 0.26 2.64
C PHE A 205 -26.91 -0.50 3.63
N GLN A 206 -26.33 -1.40 4.44
CA GLN A 206 -27.08 -2.14 5.45
C GLN A 206 -27.70 -1.23 6.51
N ARG A 207 -26.98 -0.18 6.95
CA ARG A 207 -27.52 0.80 7.90
C ARG A 207 -28.72 1.54 7.32
N ILE A 208 -28.66 1.93 6.04
CA ILE A 208 -29.78 2.57 5.35
C ILE A 208 -30.96 1.60 5.20
N PHE A 209 -30.68 0.35 4.84
CA PHE A 209 -31.71 -0.70 4.74
C PHE A 209 -32.39 -0.97 6.10
N ASN A 210 -31.66 -0.86 7.20
CA ASN A 210 -32.21 -1.04 8.55
C ASN A 210 -33.12 0.12 9.03
N LEU A 211 -33.37 1.14 8.19
CA LEU A 211 -34.34 2.21 8.47
C LEU A 211 -35.79 1.77 8.24
N ILE A 212 -36.03 0.55 7.77
CA ILE A 212 -37.37 -0.03 7.69
C ILE A 212 -37.98 -0.05 9.10
N GLN A 213 -39.14 0.58 9.22
CA GLN A 213 -39.95 0.53 10.43
C GLN A 213 -41.26 -0.18 10.12
N VAL A 214 -41.69 -1.00 11.07
CA VAL A 214 -43.04 -1.57 11.02
C VAL A 214 -43.96 -0.57 11.72
N SER A 215 -44.67 0.23 10.93
CA SER A 215 -45.74 1.09 11.42
C SER A 215 -46.83 0.21 12.06
N GLN A 216 -47.33 0.59 13.24
CA GLN A 216 -48.34 -0.19 13.94
C GLN A 216 -49.58 -0.47 13.06
N ARG A 217 -50.14 -1.67 13.24
CA ARG A 217 -51.39 -2.13 12.63
C ARG A 217 -52.54 -1.20 13.01
N THR A 218 -52.97 -0.39 12.06
CA THR A 218 -54.27 0.28 12.09
C THR A 218 -55.27 -0.54 11.30
N PRO A 219 -56.49 -0.74 11.81
CA PRO A 219 -57.04 -0.24 13.08
C PRO A 219 -56.69 -1.14 14.30
N PRO A 220 -56.79 -0.62 15.55
CA PRO A 220 -56.68 -1.44 16.76
C PRO A 220 -57.66 -2.61 16.73
N PHE A 221 -57.26 -3.77 17.25
CA PHE A 221 -58.14 -4.93 17.32
C PHE A 221 -59.28 -4.65 18.31
N VAL A 222 -60.49 -4.42 17.77
CA VAL A 222 -61.70 -4.22 18.58
C VAL A 222 -62.49 -5.51 18.61
N MET A 223 -62.67 -6.07 19.81
CA MET A 223 -63.56 -7.21 20.03
C MET A 223 -65.02 -6.79 19.81
N PRO A 224 -65.79 -7.53 19.00
CA PRO A 224 -67.24 -7.32 18.90
C PRO A 224 -67.91 -7.52 20.26
N THR A 225 -68.68 -6.55 20.73
CA THR A 225 -69.47 -6.65 21.97
C THR A 225 -70.91 -7.10 21.64
N GLY A 226 -71.51 -7.93 22.50
CA GLY A 226 -72.95 -8.27 22.42
C GLY A 226 -73.37 -9.36 21.42
N VAL A 227 -72.45 -10.19 20.91
CA VAL A 227 -72.76 -11.28 19.95
C VAL A 227 -72.79 -12.66 20.59
N THR A 228 -73.68 -13.53 20.10
CA THR A 228 -73.73 -14.96 20.48
C THR A 228 -72.43 -15.67 20.08
N VAL A 229 -72.08 -16.78 20.71
CA VAL A 229 -70.81 -17.52 20.48
C VAL A 229 -70.57 -17.87 19.01
N SER A 230 -71.63 -18.16 18.24
CA SER A 230 -71.56 -18.43 16.79
C SER A 230 -71.21 -17.18 15.97
N LEU A 231 -71.87 -16.05 16.25
CA LEU A 231 -71.59 -14.77 15.59
C LEU A 231 -70.23 -14.19 16.01
N PHE A 232 -69.83 -14.44 17.27
CA PHE A 232 -68.52 -14.10 17.79
C PHE A 232 -67.40 -14.77 17.00
N ARG A 233 -67.52 -16.07 16.66
CA ARG A 233 -66.49 -16.79 15.88
C ARG A 233 -66.31 -16.21 14.48
N ILE A 234 -67.41 -15.87 13.80
CA ILE A 234 -67.39 -15.30 12.46
C ILE A 234 -66.81 -13.87 12.49
N ALA A 235 -67.28 -13.04 13.43
CA ALA A 235 -66.81 -11.67 13.58
C ALA A 235 -65.34 -11.59 14.05
N TYR A 236 -64.92 -12.48 14.96
CA TYR A 236 -63.52 -12.62 15.36
C TYR A 236 -62.65 -13.06 14.18
N SER A 237 -63.06 -14.06 13.41
CA SER A 237 -62.30 -14.50 12.24
C SER A 237 -62.16 -13.38 11.20
N ALA A 238 -63.21 -12.60 10.95
CA ALA A 238 -63.15 -11.47 10.02
C ALA A 238 -62.25 -10.33 10.54
N ALA A 239 -62.40 -9.96 11.81
CA ALA A 239 -61.59 -8.92 12.46
C ALA A 239 -60.12 -9.33 12.59
N ALA A 240 -59.86 -10.60 12.93
CA ALA A 240 -58.51 -11.16 12.99
C ALA A 240 -57.89 -11.21 11.59
N THR A 241 -58.59 -11.73 10.57
CA THR A 241 -58.05 -11.73 9.19
C THR A 241 -57.70 -10.33 8.74
N ALA A 242 -58.55 -9.33 8.95
CA ALA A 242 -58.26 -7.94 8.61
C ALA A 242 -57.08 -7.35 9.41
N TYR A 243 -56.99 -7.66 10.70
CA TYR A 243 -55.92 -7.19 11.58
C TYR A 243 -54.56 -7.85 11.29
N PHE A 244 -54.55 -9.12 10.93
CA PHE A 244 -53.34 -9.89 10.64
C PHE A 244 -52.90 -9.81 9.16
N SER A 245 -53.79 -9.40 8.24
CA SER A 245 -53.48 -9.31 6.80
C SER A 245 -52.68 -8.08 6.38
N GLN A 246 -52.58 -7.03 7.20
CA GLN A 246 -51.95 -5.77 6.80
C GLN A 246 -50.89 -5.33 7.80
N ILE A 247 -49.67 -5.84 7.61
CA ILE A 247 -48.47 -5.15 8.07
C ILE A 247 -47.95 -4.39 6.85
N PHE A 248 -48.02 -3.06 6.88
CA PHE A 248 -47.41 -2.21 5.87
C PHE A 248 -46.02 -1.79 6.36
N PRO A 249 -44.93 -2.30 5.76
CA PRO A 249 -43.61 -1.76 6.05
C PRO A 249 -43.58 -0.31 5.58
N GLY A 250 -43.13 0.57 6.47
CA GLY A 250 -42.92 1.99 6.18
C GLY A 250 -41.45 2.35 6.33
N VAL A 251 -41.05 3.46 5.72
CA VAL A 251 -39.71 4.02 5.93
C VAL A 251 -39.87 5.48 6.30
N THR A 252 -39.38 5.85 7.48
CA THR A 252 -39.23 7.26 7.85
C THR A 252 -37.83 7.69 7.44
N LEU A 253 -37.72 8.27 6.24
CA LEU A 253 -36.46 8.77 5.70
C LEU A 253 -36.09 10.11 6.33
N GLU A 254 -34.89 10.18 6.91
CA GLU A 254 -34.25 11.45 7.27
C GLU A 254 -33.93 12.26 5.99
N ALA A 255 -33.73 13.57 6.14
CA ALA A 255 -33.48 14.46 5.00
C ALA A 255 -32.21 14.07 4.21
N THR A 256 -31.20 13.47 4.86
CA THR A 256 -29.93 13.10 4.23
C THR A 256 -29.92 11.69 3.66
N THR A 257 -30.84 10.79 4.06
CA THR A 257 -30.78 9.37 3.66
C THR A 257 -30.69 9.15 2.14
N PRO A 258 -31.43 9.87 1.28
CA PRO A 258 -31.27 9.73 -0.17
C PRO A 258 -29.87 10.18 -0.66
N LEU A 259 -29.30 11.22 -0.05
CA LEU A 259 -27.94 11.69 -0.34
C LEU A 259 -26.91 10.64 0.07
N ASP A 260 -27.07 10.06 1.25
CA ASP A 260 -26.18 9.03 1.79
C ASP A 260 -26.20 7.76 0.93
N LEU A 261 -27.38 7.35 0.46
CA LEU A 261 -27.53 6.21 -0.45
C LEU A 261 -26.84 6.45 -1.80
N TRP A 262 -27.00 7.66 -2.35
CA TRP A 262 -26.34 8.03 -3.61
C TRP A 262 -24.82 8.17 -3.48
N ALA A 263 -24.35 8.80 -2.40
CA ALA A 263 -22.93 8.89 -2.09
C ALA A 263 -22.31 7.50 -1.94
N SER A 264 -23.00 6.59 -1.25
CA SER A 264 -22.59 5.19 -1.10
C SER A 264 -22.50 4.47 -2.44
N LYS A 265 -23.43 4.73 -3.37
CA LYS A 265 -23.36 4.22 -4.76
C LYS A 265 -22.12 4.73 -5.49
N ILE A 266 -21.82 6.03 -5.43
CA ILE A 266 -20.62 6.59 -6.09
C ILE A 266 -19.35 5.94 -5.53
N GLN A 267 -19.26 5.84 -4.20
CA GLN A 267 -18.14 5.18 -3.54
C GLN A 267 -18.03 3.72 -3.95
N LEU A 268 -19.15 3.00 -4.03
CA LEU A 268 -19.19 1.60 -4.46
C LEU A 268 -18.73 1.43 -5.91
N SER A 269 -19.16 2.32 -6.81
CA SER A 269 -18.74 2.30 -8.22
C SER A 269 -17.24 2.54 -8.36
N ASN A 270 -16.66 3.46 -7.59
CA ASN A 270 -15.22 3.68 -7.58
C ASN A 270 -14.47 2.47 -7.02
N ALA A 271 -14.97 1.88 -5.93
CA ALA A 271 -14.39 0.68 -5.33
C ALA A 271 -14.46 -0.54 -6.27
N TYR A 272 -15.56 -0.68 -7.02
CA TYR A 272 -15.72 -1.71 -8.06
C TYR A 272 -14.70 -1.56 -9.18
N THR A 273 -14.50 -0.35 -9.70
CA THR A 273 -13.46 -0.10 -10.72
C THR A 273 -12.07 -0.43 -10.19
N GLN A 274 -11.75 -0.06 -8.95
CA GLN A 274 -10.47 -0.41 -8.32
C GLN A 274 -10.31 -1.92 -8.15
N LEU A 275 -11.39 -2.64 -7.79
CA LEU A 275 -11.40 -4.09 -7.68
C LEU A 275 -11.10 -4.75 -9.04
N LEU A 276 -11.73 -4.30 -10.12
CA LEU A 276 -11.49 -4.85 -11.47
C LEU A 276 -10.09 -4.54 -12.00
N LEU A 277 -9.55 -3.36 -11.70
CA LEU A 277 -8.17 -3.02 -12.07
C LEU A 277 -7.16 -3.90 -11.34
N ALA A 278 -7.40 -4.19 -10.06
CA ALA A 278 -6.54 -5.06 -9.26
C ALA A 278 -6.73 -6.54 -9.58
N ASN A 279 -7.95 -6.95 -9.94
CA ASN A 279 -8.30 -8.33 -10.28
C ASN A 279 -9.42 -8.37 -11.34
N PRO A 280 -9.08 -8.43 -12.64
CA PRO A 280 -10.08 -8.48 -13.71
C PRO A 280 -11.04 -9.68 -13.61
N SER A 281 -10.59 -10.80 -13.02
CA SER A 281 -11.43 -12.00 -12.85
C SER A 281 -12.55 -11.81 -11.81
N ALA A 282 -12.48 -10.76 -10.99
CA ALA A 282 -13.51 -10.41 -10.02
C ALA A 282 -14.80 -9.87 -10.67
N GLY A 283 -14.87 -9.74 -11.99
CA GLY A 283 -16.10 -9.40 -12.74
C GLY A 283 -16.88 -10.62 -13.29
N THR A 284 -16.45 -11.83 -12.98
CA THR A 284 -17.11 -13.07 -13.44
C THR A 284 -18.43 -13.32 -12.72
N ALA A 285 -19.32 -14.15 -13.29
CA ALA A 285 -20.59 -14.47 -12.65
C ALA A 285 -20.37 -15.11 -11.26
N SER A 286 -21.24 -14.78 -10.29
CA SER A 286 -21.16 -15.25 -8.89
C SER A 286 -19.92 -14.79 -8.11
N SER A 287 -19.18 -13.80 -8.63
CA SER A 287 -18.07 -13.17 -7.93
C SER A 287 -18.51 -11.92 -7.19
N LEU A 288 -17.65 -11.43 -6.30
CA LEU A 288 -17.89 -10.16 -5.58
C LEU A 288 -18.23 -9.03 -6.56
N GLY A 289 -17.48 -8.84 -7.65
CA GLY A 289 -17.75 -7.76 -8.59
C GLY A 289 -19.12 -7.87 -9.26
N SER A 290 -19.59 -9.08 -9.56
CA SER A 290 -20.96 -9.26 -10.09
C SER A 290 -22.04 -8.83 -9.09
N TYR A 291 -21.88 -9.16 -7.80
CA TYR A 291 -22.82 -8.72 -6.77
C TYR A 291 -22.76 -7.22 -6.51
N LEU A 292 -21.56 -6.62 -6.56
CA LEU A 292 -21.42 -5.16 -6.46
C LEU A 292 -22.04 -4.45 -7.66
N GLN A 293 -21.86 -4.99 -8.86
CA GLN A 293 -22.47 -4.45 -10.08
C GLN A 293 -23.99 -4.48 -10.01
N ASN A 294 -24.57 -5.59 -9.55
CA ASN A 294 -26.01 -5.70 -9.32
C ASN A 294 -26.48 -4.65 -8.30
N LEU A 295 -25.79 -4.49 -7.17
CA LEU A 295 -26.16 -3.49 -6.17
C LEU A 295 -26.06 -2.05 -6.71
N ILE A 296 -25.04 -1.74 -7.52
CA ILE A 296 -24.91 -0.44 -8.20
C ILE A 296 -26.08 -0.23 -9.18
N HIS A 297 -26.46 -1.28 -9.91
CA HIS A 297 -27.60 -1.25 -10.80
C HIS A 297 -28.91 -1.02 -10.03
N ASP A 298 -29.11 -1.72 -8.91
CA ASP A 298 -30.29 -1.62 -8.05
C ASP A 298 -30.54 -0.19 -7.57
N VAL A 299 -29.49 0.46 -7.06
CA VAL A 299 -29.56 1.86 -6.65
C VAL A 299 -29.79 2.76 -7.86
N SER A 300 -29.20 2.45 -9.02
CA SER A 300 -29.37 3.26 -10.23
C SER A 300 -30.79 3.25 -10.76
N VAL A 301 -31.46 2.10 -10.75
CA VAL A 301 -32.86 1.99 -11.18
C VAL A 301 -33.79 2.64 -10.18
N ALA A 302 -33.52 2.55 -8.87
CA ALA A 302 -34.27 3.28 -7.85
C ALA A 302 -34.30 4.80 -8.10
N TYR A 303 -33.28 5.33 -8.77
CA TYR A 303 -33.18 6.74 -9.18
C TYR A 303 -33.39 6.98 -10.69
N SER A 304 -33.61 5.95 -11.52
CA SER A 304 -33.62 6.07 -12.99
C SER A 304 -34.86 6.78 -13.52
N VAL A 305 -35.93 6.84 -12.73
CA VAL A 305 -37.17 7.58 -13.02
C VAL A 305 -36.90 9.09 -13.16
N PHE A 306 -35.72 9.60 -12.80
CA PHE A 306 -35.44 11.03 -12.60
C PHE A 306 -34.31 11.61 -13.48
N ASN A 307 -34.01 10.98 -14.61
CA ASN A 307 -32.83 11.25 -15.44
C ASN A 307 -32.88 12.53 -16.32
N THR A 308 -33.44 13.65 -15.86
CA THR A 308 -33.70 14.83 -16.73
C THR A 308 -33.06 16.15 -16.33
N THR A 309 -32.25 16.23 -15.26
CA THR A 309 -31.51 17.48 -14.96
C THR A 309 -30.04 17.23 -14.57
N PRO A 310 -29.08 18.04 -15.09
CA PRO A 310 -27.64 17.86 -14.89
C PRO A 310 -27.14 18.32 -13.52
N LEU A 311 -28.03 18.53 -12.55
CA LEU A 311 -27.66 19.02 -11.22
C LEU A 311 -27.11 17.87 -10.37
N THR A 312 -26.06 18.15 -9.60
CA THR A 312 -25.58 17.19 -8.61
C THR A 312 -26.63 17.03 -7.50
N MET A 313 -26.66 15.86 -6.85
CA MET A 313 -27.68 15.56 -5.83
C MET A 313 -27.64 16.54 -4.64
N GLN A 314 -26.46 17.09 -4.34
CA GLN A 314 -26.24 18.13 -3.34
C GLN A 314 -26.85 19.47 -3.76
N GLU A 315 -26.72 19.85 -5.02
CA GLU A 315 -27.35 21.07 -5.56
C GLU A 315 -28.87 20.93 -5.57
N LEU A 316 -29.40 19.74 -5.90
CA LEU A 316 -30.84 19.47 -5.86
C LEU A 316 -31.43 19.61 -4.45
N TYR A 317 -30.71 19.15 -3.43
CA TYR A 317 -31.11 19.30 -2.04
C TYR A 317 -31.20 20.77 -1.61
N THR A 318 -30.23 21.60 -1.99
CA THR A 318 -30.14 23.00 -1.55
C THR A 318 -30.97 23.96 -2.39
N THR A 319 -31.04 23.75 -3.71
CA THR A 319 -31.67 24.69 -4.65
C THR A 319 -33.11 24.32 -5.01
N ASN A 320 -33.48 23.04 -4.92
CA ASN A 320 -34.80 22.55 -5.35
C ASN A 320 -35.37 21.51 -4.36
N PRO A 321 -35.63 21.89 -3.09
CA PRO A 321 -36.07 20.96 -2.05
C PRO A 321 -37.41 20.27 -2.38
N THR A 322 -38.28 20.91 -3.18
CA THR A 322 -39.51 20.29 -3.67
C THR A 322 -39.20 19.09 -4.55
N LEU A 323 -38.28 19.25 -5.51
CA LEU A 323 -37.84 18.17 -6.41
C LEU A 323 -37.14 17.05 -5.63
N PHE A 324 -36.30 17.41 -4.65
CA PHE A 324 -35.66 16.46 -3.75
C PHE A 324 -36.69 15.59 -3.00
N ASN A 325 -37.71 16.22 -2.40
CA ASN A 325 -38.75 15.53 -1.63
C ASN A 325 -39.72 14.71 -2.51
N THR A 326 -40.02 15.17 -3.72
CA THR A 326 -40.98 14.48 -4.60
C THR A 326 -40.33 13.44 -5.51
N MET A 327 -39.01 13.49 -5.73
CA MET A 327 -38.30 12.59 -6.64
C MET A 327 -37.33 11.63 -5.93
N PHE A 328 -36.41 12.17 -5.14
CA PHE A 328 -35.31 11.34 -4.60
C PHE A 328 -35.70 10.57 -3.36
N LYS A 329 -36.52 11.17 -2.49
CA LYS A 329 -37.04 10.50 -1.29
C LYS A 329 -37.88 9.25 -1.63
N PRO A 330 -38.78 9.25 -2.63
CA PRO A 330 -39.46 8.04 -3.08
C PRO A 330 -38.53 6.96 -3.65
N GLY A 331 -37.51 7.33 -4.42
CA GLY A 331 -36.53 6.36 -4.96
C GLY A 331 -35.78 5.61 -3.85
N ALA A 332 -35.29 6.34 -2.84
CA ALA A 332 -34.67 5.74 -1.67
C ALA A 332 -35.63 4.84 -0.89
N ALA A 333 -36.90 5.24 -0.76
CA ALA A 333 -37.93 4.43 -0.11
C ALA A 333 -38.20 3.12 -0.87
N ILE A 334 -38.28 3.17 -2.20
CA ILE A 334 -38.48 1.98 -3.05
C ILE A 334 -37.32 0.99 -2.91
N TRP A 335 -36.08 1.50 -2.87
CA TRP A 335 -34.89 0.66 -2.68
C TRP A 335 -34.86 0.00 -1.30
N ILE A 336 -35.16 0.76 -0.24
CA ILE A 336 -35.19 0.24 1.13
C ILE A 336 -36.33 -0.76 1.33
N LEU A 337 -37.51 -0.48 0.76
CA LEU A 337 -38.66 -1.37 0.86
C LEU A 337 -38.53 -2.62 -0.03
N ASP A 338 -37.52 -2.68 -0.90
CA ASP A 338 -37.18 -3.84 -1.72
C ASP A 338 -38.40 -4.45 -2.41
N GLY A 339 -39.11 -3.64 -3.20
CA GLY A 339 -40.27 -4.09 -3.96
C GLY A 339 -41.54 -4.38 -3.12
N ALA A 340 -41.57 -4.05 -1.82
CA ALA A 340 -42.80 -4.03 -1.04
C ALA A 340 -43.74 -2.95 -1.61
N GLN A 341 -44.66 -3.40 -2.47
CA GLN A 341 -45.49 -2.60 -3.37
C GLN A 341 -45.99 -1.27 -2.77
N PHE A 342 -45.46 -0.14 -3.23
CA PHE A 342 -46.14 1.13 -3.54
C PHE A 342 -45.08 2.15 -4.02
N PRO A 343 -45.10 2.60 -5.30
CA PRO A 343 -46.05 2.30 -6.38
C PRO A 343 -45.78 0.97 -7.12
N PRO A 344 -46.75 0.45 -7.90
CA PRO A 344 -46.70 -0.88 -8.56
C PRO A 344 -45.73 -0.97 -9.75
N THR A 345 -44.81 -0.03 -9.87
CA THR A 345 -43.89 0.10 -11.00
C THR A 345 -42.45 -0.28 -10.63
N SER A 346 -42.20 -0.80 -9.43
CA SER A 346 -40.87 -1.30 -9.08
C SER A 346 -40.52 -2.51 -9.94
N GLN A 347 -39.45 -2.40 -10.72
CA GLN A 347 -38.95 -3.50 -11.57
C GLN A 347 -38.37 -4.69 -10.77
N TYR A 348 -38.26 -4.55 -9.45
CA TYR A 348 -37.65 -5.52 -8.55
C TYR A 348 -38.66 -6.53 -8.00
N ALA A 349 -38.27 -7.80 -8.00
CA ALA A 349 -38.95 -8.80 -7.18
C ALA A 349 -38.67 -8.51 -5.70
N ALA A 350 -39.66 -8.72 -4.84
CA ALA A 350 -39.48 -8.44 -3.42
C ALA A 350 -38.37 -9.31 -2.81
N GLY A 351 -37.41 -8.69 -2.12
CA GLY A 351 -36.26 -9.38 -1.48
C GLY A 351 -35.00 -9.47 -2.34
N GLU A 352 -35.03 -8.99 -3.59
CA GLU A 352 -33.90 -9.09 -4.52
C GLU A 352 -32.73 -8.19 -4.12
N VAL A 353 -33.01 -6.95 -3.73
CA VAL A 353 -31.98 -5.99 -3.28
C VAL A 353 -31.33 -6.49 -2.00
N GLN A 354 -32.12 -7.00 -1.05
CA GLN A 354 -31.60 -7.57 0.19
C GLN A 354 -30.69 -8.77 -0.09
N ASN A 355 -31.08 -9.64 -1.04
CA ASN A 355 -30.27 -10.78 -1.44
C ASN A 355 -28.94 -10.34 -2.07
N HIS A 356 -28.94 -9.38 -2.99
CA HIS A 356 -27.72 -8.83 -3.58
C HIS A 356 -26.80 -8.21 -2.52
N LEU A 357 -27.35 -7.43 -1.59
CA LEU A 357 -26.59 -6.84 -0.48
C LEU A 357 -25.99 -7.91 0.45
N GLN A 358 -26.76 -8.94 0.79
CA GLN A 358 -26.30 -10.04 1.64
C GLN A 358 -25.19 -10.87 0.96
N LEU A 359 -25.36 -11.21 -0.31
CA LEU A 359 -24.36 -11.93 -1.10
C LEU A 359 -23.09 -11.12 -1.27
N ALA A 360 -23.20 -9.82 -1.58
CA ALA A 360 -22.06 -8.91 -1.67
C ALA A 360 -21.31 -8.82 -0.34
N THR A 361 -22.04 -8.65 0.78
CA THR A 361 -21.45 -8.52 2.12
C THR A 361 -20.73 -9.80 2.54
N THR A 362 -21.38 -10.95 2.40
CA THR A 362 -20.81 -12.25 2.76
C THR A 362 -19.57 -12.55 1.91
N THR A 363 -19.64 -12.31 0.60
CA THR A 363 -18.51 -12.54 -0.31
C THR A 363 -17.34 -11.60 0.01
N ALA A 364 -17.61 -10.32 0.31
CA ALA A 364 -16.58 -9.37 0.69
C ALA A 364 -15.90 -9.73 2.02
N GLN A 365 -16.66 -10.20 3.01
CA GLN A 365 -16.12 -10.67 4.30
C GLN A 365 -15.26 -11.93 4.15
N ASN A 366 -15.71 -12.89 3.33
CA ASN A 366 -14.95 -14.10 3.03
C ASN A 366 -13.62 -13.76 2.34
N LEU A 367 -13.66 -12.91 1.31
CA LEU A 367 -12.47 -12.46 0.60
C LEU A 367 -11.51 -11.70 1.53
N ASN A 368 -12.02 -10.86 2.43
CA ASN A 368 -11.20 -10.15 3.41
C ASN A 368 -10.46 -11.11 4.35
N SER A 369 -11.16 -12.16 4.80
CA SER A 369 -10.60 -13.18 5.70
C SER A 369 -9.52 -13.99 4.98
N GLU A 370 -9.79 -14.44 3.75
CA GLU A 370 -8.82 -15.14 2.91
C GLU A 370 -7.57 -14.28 2.67
N GLN A 371 -7.72 -13.00 2.35
CA GLN A 371 -6.58 -12.08 2.16
C GLN A 371 -5.77 -11.90 3.44
N LYS A 372 -6.41 -11.81 4.61
CA LYS A 372 -5.71 -11.76 5.91
C LYS A 372 -4.92 -13.04 6.18
N ASP A 373 -5.49 -14.19 5.86
CA ASP A 373 -4.81 -15.48 6.06
C ASP A 373 -3.66 -15.68 5.05
N ASN A 374 -3.81 -15.17 3.83
CA ASN A 374 -2.72 -15.11 2.86
C ASN A 374 -1.57 -14.25 3.39
N VAL A 375 -1.84 -13.07 3.95
CA VAL A 375 -0.78 -12.23 4.58
C VAL A 375 -0.05 -13.01 5.68
N LYS A 376 -0.77 -13.68 6.59
CA LYS A 376 -0.14 -14.52 7.63
C LYS A 376 0.73 -15.62 7.03
N SER A 377 0.24 -16.28 5.99
CA SER A 377 0.97 -17.36 5.30
C SER A 377 2.26 -16.83 4.65
N TYR A 378 2.23 -15.65 4.01
CA TYR A 378 3.43 -15.03 3.45
C TYR A 378 4.41 -14.58 4.54
N LEU A 379 3.94 -14.06 5.68
CA LEU A 379 4.79 -13.73 6.82
C LEU A 379 5.46 -14.98 7.41
N TYR A 380 4.75 -16.11 7.46
CA TYR A 380 5.32 -17.38 7.89
C TYR A 380 6.40 -17.86 6.91
N ILE A 381 6.12 -17.85 5.60
CA ILE A 381 7.11 -18.21 4.57
C ILE A 381 8.33 -17.30 4.66
N PHE A 382 8.13 -16.00 4.90
CA PHE A 382 9.21 -15.04 5.11
C PHE A 382 10.08 -15.44 6.31
N GLN A 383 9.48 -15.76 7.46
CA GLN A 383 10.23 -16.19 8.63
C GLN A 383 11.05 -17.45 8.33
N GLN A 384 10.45 -18.46 7.69
CA GLN A 384 11.12 -19.70 7.31
C GLN A 384 12.27 -19.46 6.30
N PHE A 385 12.08 -18.51 5.38
CA PHE A 385 13.12 -18.11 4.43
C PHE A 385 14.34 -17.52 5.14
N TYR A 386 14.15 -16.59 6.09
CA TYR A 386 15.25 -15.98 6.84
C TYR A 386 15.97 -17.00 7.73
N GLU A 387 15.24 -17.91 8.36
CA GLU A 387 15.82 -19.03 9.10
C GLU A 387 16.70 -19.90 8.18
N SER A 388 16.22 -20.23 6.98
CA SER A 388 16.99 -20.99 5.98
C SER A 388 18.23 -20.24 5.49
N ALA A 389 18.10 -18.96 5.15
CA ALA A 389 19.20 -18.13 4.67
C ALA A 389 20.30 -17.98 5.74
N SER A 390 19.91 -17.74 6.99
CA SER A 390 20.84 -17.68 8.13
C SER A 390 21.57 -19.01 8.34
N ASN A 391 20.86 -20.13 8.28
CA ASN A 391 21.46 -21.46 8.36
C ASN A 391 22.46 -21.73 7.23
N MET A 392 22.15 -21.27 6.02
CA MET A 392 23.03 -21.45 4.86
C MET A 392 24.30 -20.60 4.98
N LEU A 393 24.17 -19.34 5.40
CA LEU A 393 25.31 -18.46 5.68
C LEU A 393 26.21 -19.05 6.77
N SER A 394 25.63 -19.49 7.89
CA SER A 394 26.40 -20.13 8.97
C SER A 394 27.19 -21.35 8.49
N ARG A 395 26.61 -22.18 7.61
CA ARG A 395 27.30 -23.33 7.01
C ARG A 395 28.44 -22.91 6.07
N ILE A 396 28.26 -21.84 5.30
CA ILE A 396 29.31 -21.29 4.43
C ILE A 396 30.45 -20.75 5.30
N THR A 397 30.16 -19.98 6.35
CA THR A 397 31.17 -19.49 7.30
C THR A 397 31.94 -20.65 7.92
N ALA A 398 31.26 -21.68 8.42
CA ALA A 398 31.90 -22.86 8.99
C ALA A 398 32.79 -23.61 7.98
N ALA A 399 32.37 -23.70 6.71
CA ALA A 399 33.17 -24.29 5.65
C ALA A 399 34.43 -23.46 5.34
N LEU A 400 34.30 -22.14 5.26
CA LEU A 400 35.42 -21.21 5.04
C LEU A 400 36.41 -21.26 6.20
N GLU A 401 35.94 -21.26 7.45
CA GLU A 401 36.80 -21.42 8.63
C GLU A 401 37.56 -22.76 8.62
N LYS A 402 36.92 -23.83 8.17
CA LYS A 402 37.56 -25.15 8.05
C LYS A 402 38.61 -25.16 6.94
N MET A 403 38.34 -24.51 5.81
CA MET A 403 39.30 -24.35 4.72
C MET A 403 40.49 -23.49 5.14
N GLY A 404 40.27 -22.37 5.84
CA GLY A 404 41.34 -21.52 6.37
C GLY A 404 42.23 -22.22 7.39
N ARG A 405 41.64 -23.03 8.27
CA ARG A 405 42.40 -23.89 9.21
C ARG A 405 43.26 -24.94 8.50
N ASN A 406 42.75 -25.54 7.42
CA ASN A 406 43.52 -26.52 6.65
C ASN A 406 44.66 -25.87 5.85
N ALA A 407 44.43 -24.68 5.26
CA ALA A 407 45.43 -23.95 4.49
C ALA A 407 46.59 -23.38 5.34
N SER A 408 46.35 -23.12 6.64
CA SER A 408 47.37 -22.66 7.59
C SER A 408 48.17 -23.80 8.24
N SER A 409 47.84 -25.06 7.94
CA SER A 409 48.50 -26.26 8.48
C SER A 409 49.53 -26.91 7.55
N THR A 410 49.77 -26.29 6.39
CA THR A 410 50.85 -26.57 5.43
C THR A 410 51.78 -25.38 5.38
#